data_AF-A0A7C9M038-F1
#
_entry.id   AF-A0A7C9M038-F1
#
_cell.length_a   1.000
_cell.length_b   1.000
_cell.length_c   1.000
_cell.angle_alpha   90.00
_cell.angle_beta   90.00
_cell.angle_gamma   90.00
#
_symmetry.space_group_name_H-M   'P 1'
#
loop_
_entity.id
_entity.type
_entity.pdbx_description
1 polymer ?
#
loop_
_entity_poly.entity_id
_entity_poly.type
_entity_poly.pdbx_seq_one_letter_code
_entity_poly.pdbx_strand_id
1 'polypeptide(L)'
;MKRFLLAVPLLLAACAPAYTGPAPAANEVIVEAVSPVNLGSQLSPEREAGVSSFAQISAMLIVQSQYNTGLPGGYDGFTFPEGSDSMKILSAKEAPIHVQVQWRATNPTSNNTVDVLWESRPLGGKLVSVKVKATASDASVNTQQIETRLLDRFLSATGIRLVARGK
;
A
#
# COMPACT_ATOMS: atom_id res chain seq x y z
N MET A 1 49.69 -38.39 6.82
CA MET A 1 49.41 -37.06 6.24
C MET A 1 47.92 -36.97 5.91
N LYS A 2 47.12 -36.27 6.73
CA LYS A 2 45.68 -36.03 6.48
C LYS A 2 45.47 -34.53 6.26
N ARG A 3 45.03 -34.17 5.06
CA ARG A 3 44.70 -32.78 4.66
C ARG A 3 43.28 -32.49 5.13
N PHE A 4 43.11 -31.56 6.06
CA PHE A 4 41.81 -30.96 6.37
C PHE A 4 41.64 -29.74 5.47
N LEU A 5 40.72 -29.86 4.51
CA LEU A 5 40.21 -28.71 3.74
C LEU A 5 39.10 -28.06 4.58
N LEU A 6 39.42 -26.91 5.17
CA LEU A 6 38.43 -26.03 5.79
C LEU A 6 37.63 -25.36 4.67
N ALA A 7 36.38 -25.78 4.50
CA ALA A 7 35.41 -25.07 3.70
C ALA A 7 34.98 -23.81 4.45
N VAL A 8 35.37 -22.64 3.93
CA VAL A 8 34.86 -21.34 4.36
C VAL A 8 33.50 -21.15 3.67
N PRO A 9 32.37 -21.07 4.39
CA PRO A 9 31.15 -20.60 3.78
C PRO A 9 31.28 -19.08 3.64
N LEU A 10 31.50 -18.62 2.40
CA LEU A 10 31.24 -17.24 2.00
C LEU A 10 29.75 -16.97 2.26
N LEU A 11 29.46 -16.34 3.39
CA LEU A 11 28.20 -15.66 3.66
C LEU A 11 28.07 -14.53 2.63
N LEU A 12 27.51 -14.86 1.47
CA LEU A 12 26.87 -13.90 0.57
C LEU A 12 25.67 -13.35 1.34
N ALA A 13 25.91 -12.35 2.18
CA ALA A 13 24.88 -11.45 2.66
C ALA A 13 24.31 -10.76 1.41
N ALA A 14 23.27 -11.36 0.84
CA ALA A 14 22.43 -10.70 -0.13
C ALA A 14 21.85 -9.47 0.57
N CYS A 15 22.44 -8.30 0.30
CA CYS A 15 21.92 -7.02 0.75
C CYS A 15 20.51 -6.89 0.19
N ALA A 16 19.50 -7.21 1.00
CA ALA A 16 18.17 -6.71 0.76
C ALA A 16 18.29 -5.18 0.65
N PRO A 17 17.62 -4.53 -0.33
CA PRO A 17 17.67 -3.09 -0.44
C PRO A 17 17.18 -2.48 0.87
N ALA A 18 18.11 -1.96 1.66
CA ALA A 18 17.80 -1.22 2.87
C ALA A 18 17.29 0.15 2.43
N TYR A 19 16.07 0.51 2.81
CA TYR A 19 15.58 1.86 2.60
C TYR A 19 16.44 2.83 3.42
N THR A 20 17.12 3.76 2.73
CA THR A 20 18.00 4.77 3.34
C THR A 20 17.41 6.18 3.30
N GLY A 21 16.14 6.31 2.92
CA GLY A 21 15.45 7.60 2.88
C GLY A 21 14.97 8.08 4.28
N PRO A 22 14.25 9.22 4.33
CA PRO A 22 13.72 9.77 5.57
C PRO A 22 12.76 8.80 6.27
N ALA A 23 12.68 8.87 7.60
CA ALA A 23 11.71 8.08 8.35
C ALA A 23 10.28 8.30 7.81
N PRO A 24 9.47 7.24 7.61
CA PRO A 24 8.11 7.40 7.12
C PRO A 24 7.27 8.23 8.10
N ALA A 25 6.37 9.06 7.59
CA ALA A 25 5.43 9.82 8.42
C ALA A 25 4.40 8.92 9.09
N ALA A 26 3.65 9.46 10.06
CA ALA A 26 2.52 8.74 10.66
C ALA A 26 1.54 8.24 9.56
N ASN A 27 1.10 6.99 9.70
CA ASN A 27 0.24 6.28 8.73
C ASN A 27 0.84 6.12 7.32
N GLU A 28 2.18 6.14 7.24
CA GLU A 28 2.95 5.78 6.05
C GLU A 28 3.70 4.47 6.30
N VAL A 29 3.68 3.60 5.30
CA VAL A 29 4.52 2.39 5.25
C VAL A 29 5.38 2.43 4.01
N ILE A 30 6.58 1.88 4.13
CA ILE A 30 7.45 1.60 3.00
C ILE A 30 7.52 0.10 2.85
N VAL A 31 7.21 -0.35 1.65
CA VAL A 31 7.17 -1.76 1.31
C VAL A 31 8.06 -2.06 0.13
N GLU A 32 8.57 -3.29 0.10
CA GLU A 32 8.99 -3.89 -1.16
C GLU A 32 7.77 -4.53 -1.80
N ALA A 33 7.44 -4.10 -3.02
CA ALA A 33 6.34 -4.65 -3.80
C ALA A 33 6.91 -5.49 -4.95
N VAL A 34 6.59 -6.77 -4.94
CA VAL A 34 6.99 -7.73 -5.98
C VAL A 34 5.73 -8.32 -6.58
N SER A 35 5.63 -8.31 -7.91
CA SER A 35 4.49 -8.93 -8.57
C SER A 35 4.54 -10.44 -8.34
N PRO A 36 3.44 -11.08 -7.89
CA PRO A 36 3.37 -12.55 -7.84
C PRO A 36 3.30 -13.16 -9.24
N VAL A 37 3.00 -12.36 -10.26
CA VAL A 37 2.97 -12.74 -11.67
C VAL A 37 4.15 -12.09 -12.37
N ASN A 38 4.94 -12.87 -13.11
CA ASN A 38 6.00 -12.29 -13.93
C ASN A 38 5.35 -11.42 -15.03
N LEU A 39 5.40 -10.09 -14.87
CA LEU A 39 4.82 -9.12 -15.80
C LEU A 39 5.69 -8.94 -17.07
N GLY A 40 6.65 -9.84 -17.28
CA GLY A 40 7.61 -9.80 -18.38
C GLY A 40 8.84 -8.99 -18.02
N SER A 41 9.99 -9.40 -18.55
CA SER A 41 11.31 -8.77 -18.36
C SER A 41 11.44 -7.36 -18.96
N GLN A 42 10.35 -6.75 -19.43
CA GLN A 42 10.35 -5.46 -20.13
C GLN A 42 10.12 -4.26 -19.21
N LEU A 43 9.63 -4.46 -17.98
CA LEU A 43 9.44 -3.38 -17.02
C LEU A 43 10.67 -3.24 -16.11
N SER A 44 11.06 -2.00 -15.84
CA SER A 44 12.02 -1.75 -14.76
C SER A 44 11.38 -2.16 -13.41
N PRO A 45 12.19 -2.56 -12.40
CA PRO A 45 11.66 -2.95 -11.09
C PRO A 45 10.72 -1.92 -10.47
N GLU A 46 10.97 -0.63 -10.72
CA GLU A 46 10.17 0.47 -10.16
C GLU A 46 8.81 0.60 -10.84
N ARG A 47 8.76 0.40 -12.16
CA ARG A 47 7.49 0.33 -12.89
C ARG A 47 6.70 -0.90 -12.47
N GLU A 48 7.36 -2.04 -12.29
CA GLU A 48 6.71 -3.27 -11.80
C GLU A 48 6.13 -3.09 -10.39
N ALA A 49 6.88 -2.48 -9.48
CA ALA A 49 6.43 -2.19 -8.12
C ALA A 49 5.23 -1.22 -8.11
N GLY A 50 5.27 -0.17 -8.95
CA GLY A 50 4.14 0.75 -9.14
C GLY A 50 2.88 0.05 -9.65
N VAL A 51 3.00 -0.79 -10.69
CA VAL A 51 1.89 -1.60 -11.23
C VAL A 51 1.36 -2.57 -10.19
N SER A 52 2.24 -3.25 -9.47
CA SER A 52 1.87 -4.23 -8.45
C SER A 52 1.10 -3.58 -7.30
N SER A 53 1.59 -2.44 -6.79
CA SER A 53 0.90 -1.67 -5.77
C SER A 53 -0.47 -1.20 -6.25
N PHE A 54 -0.55 -0.67 -7.47
CA PHE A 54 -1.80 -0.26 -8.11
C PHE A 54 -2.82 -1.40 -8.27
N ALA A 55 -2.36 -2.58 -8.70
CA ALA A 55 -3.21 -3.75 -8.83
C ALA A 55 -3.75 -4.20 -7.46
N GLN A 56 -2.90 -4.19 -6.42
CA GLN A 56 -3.32 -4.58 -5.07
C GLN A 56 -4.35 -3.63 -4.48
N ILE A 57 -4.18 -2.31 -4.62
CA ILE A 57 -5.21 -1.38 -4.17
C ILE A 57 -6.52 -1.54 -4.95
N SER A 58 -6.44 -1.79 -6.26
CA SER A 58 -7.63 -2.01 -7.10
C SER A 58 -8.36 -3.30 -6.73
N ALA A 59 -7.64 -4.37 -6.41
CA ALA A 59 -8.21 -5.61 -5.92
C ALA A 59 -8.83 -5.42 -4.52
N MET A 60 -8.11 -4.71 -3.65
CA MET A 60 -8.60 -4.36 -2.32
C MET A 60 -9.92 -3.60 -2.42
N LEU A 61 -10.03 -2.65 -3.34
CA LEU A 61 -11.24 -1.89 -3.64
C LEU A 61 -12.45 -2.73 -4.07
N ILE A 62 -12.23 -3.67 -4.98
CA ILE A 62 -13.31 -4.49 -5.54
C ILE A 62 -13.82 -5.48 -4.48
N VAL A 63 -12.94 -5.97 -3.60
CA VAL A 63 -13.27 -7.05 -2.65
C VAL A 63 -13.59 -6.51 -1.23
N GLN A 64 -13.09 -5.33 -0.83
CA GLN A 64 -13.27 -4.80 0.54
C GLN A 64 -14.64 -4.23 0.88
N SER A 65 -15.57 -4.11 -0.06
CA SER A 65 -16.98 -3.87 0.30
C SER A 65 -17.54 -4.91 1.29
N GLN A 66 -16.84 -6.06 1.44
CA GLN A 66 -17.22 -7.16 2.32
C GLN A 66 -16.31 -7.39 3.55
N TYR A 67 -15.24 -6.61 3.76
CA TYR A 67 -14.27 -6.86 4.85
C TYR A 67 -14.35 -5.85 6.00
N ASN A 68 -13.86 -6.25 7.19
CA ASN A 68 -13.75 -5.41 8.38
C ASN A 68 -12.69 -4.31 8.19
N THR A 69 -13.09 -3.22 7.56
CA THR A 69 -12.29 -2.01 7.31
C THR A 69 -12.18 -1.11 8.55
N GLY A 70 -12.74 -1.52 9.69
CA GLY A 70 -12.84 -0.69 10.90
C GLY A 70 -13.96 0.34 10.86
N LEU A 71 -14.82 0.31 9.82
CA LEU A 71 -16.04 1.12 9.79
C LEU A 71 -16.98 0.70 10.94
N PRO A 72 -17.59 1.65 11.68
CA PRO A 72 -18.58 1.33 12.68
C PRO A 72 -19.91 0.91 12.04
N GLY A 73 -20.83 0.38 12.85
CA GLY A 73 -22.16 -0.02 12.38
C GLY A 73 -22.93 1.14 11.74
N GLY A 74 -23.66 0.83 10.67
CA GLY A 74 -24.47 1.81 9.93
C GLY A 74 -23.77 2.46 8.73
N TYR A 75 -22.55 2.05 8.39
CA TYR A 75 -21.90 2.42 7.14
C TYR A 75 -21.93 1.25 6.15
N ASP A 76 -22.33 1.51 4.90
CA ASP A 76 -22.55 0.48 3.87
C ASP A 76 -21.26 0.03 3.15
N GLY A 77 -20.09 0.34 3.73
CA GLY A 77 -18.79 0.11 3.13
C GLY A 77 -18.27 1.29 2.31
N PHE A 78 -17.07 1.14 1.76
CA PHE A 78 -16.44 2.18 0.94
C PHE A 78 -16.86 2.06 -0.52
N THR A 79 -17.16 3.20 -1.14
CA THR A 79 -17.41 3.36 -2.57
C THR A 79 -16.51 4.46 -3.14
N PHE A 80 -16.37 4.50 -4.46
CA PHE A 80 -15.76 5.66 -5.10
C PHE A 80 -16.75 6.82 -5.08
N PRO A 81 -16.35 8.02 -4.63
CA PRO A 81 -17.15 9.20 -4.85
C PRO A 81 -17.41 9.41 -6.35
N GLU A 82 -18.51 10.05 -6.71
CA GLU A 82 -18.77 10.41 -8.10
C GLU A 82 -17.75 11.44 -8.59
N GLY A 83 -17.24 11.24 -9.82
CA GLY A 83 -16.34 12.17 -10.50
C GLY A 83 -14.95 11.59 -10.83
N SER A 84 -14.23 12.29 -11.70
CA SER A 84 -12.88 11.93 -12.15
C SER A 84 -11.81 12.05 -11.07
N ASP A 85 -12.14 12.67 -9.93
CA ASP A 85 -11.19 12.94 -8.86
C ASP A 85 -10.95 11.75 -7.92
N SER A 86 -11.79 10.72 -7.99
CA SER A 86 -11.74 9.55 -7.11
C SER A 86 -10.52 8.67 -7.34
N MET A 87 -9.86 8.78 -8.50
CA MET A 87 -8.58 8.15 -8.78
C MET A 87 -7.74 9.06 -9.67
N LYS A 88 -6.52 9.38 -9.22
CA LYS A 88 -5.58 10.25 -9.93
C LYS A 88 -4.26 9.52 -10.13
N ILE A 89 -3.79 9.49 -11.37
CA ILE A 89 -2.41 9.14 -11.69
C ILE A 89 -1.63 10.45 -11.67
N LEU A 90 -0.70 10.57 -10.71
CA LEU A 90 0.10 11.79 -10.50
C LEU A 90 1.43 11.74 -11.26
N SER A 91 1.80 10.57 -11.76
CA SER A 91 2.99 10.36 -12.59
C SER A 91 2.75 10.74 -14.06
N ALA A 92 3.80 11.21 -14.74
CA ALA A 92 3.80 11.34 -16.19
C ALA A 92 3.63 9.96 -16.88
N LYS A 93 3.19 9.95 -18.14
CA LYS A 93 2.84 8.72 -18.91
C LYS A 93 3.92 7.61 -18.87
N GLU A 94 5.19 7.97 -18.79
CA GLU A 94 6.31 7.02 -18.80
C GLU A 94 7.03 6.91 -17.44
N ALA A 95 6.56 7.63 -16.42
CA ALA A 95 7.11 7.52 -15.09
C ALA A 95 6.49 6.31 -14.34
N PRO A 96 7.19 5.77 -13.33
CA PRO A 96 6.61 4.81 -12.40
C PRO A 96 5.27 5.30 -11.84
N ILE A 97 4.32 4.38 -11.69
CA ILE A 97 2.92 4.70 -11.37
C ILE A 97 2.82 5.25 -9.94
N HIS A 98 2.56 6.55 -9.82
CA HIS A 98 2.18 7.22 -8.58
C HIS A 98 0.68 7.48 -8.62
N VAL A 99 -0.05 6.87 -7.68
CA VAL A 99 -1.51 6.92 -7.65
C VAL A 99 -2.01 7.47 -6.34
N GLN A 100 -3.05 8.30 -6.44
CA GLN A 100 -3.88 8.72 -5.33
C GLN A 100 -5.31 8.24 -5.58
N VAL A 101 -5.94 7.66 -4.57
CA VAL A 101 -7.31 7.15 -4.66
C VAL A 101 -8.12 7.64 -3.47
N GLN A 102 -9.33 8.10 -3.72
CA GLN A 102 -10.27 8.54 -2.70
C GLN A 102 -11.48 7.61 -2.64
N TRP A 103 -11.86 7.21 -1.43
CA TRP A 103 -13.07 6.44 -1.15
C TRP A 103 -13.94 7.13 -0.12
N ARG A 104 -15.23 6.83 -0.15
CA ARG A 104 -16.21 7.34 0.80
C ARG A 104 -17.12 6.22 1.27
N ALA A 105 -17.32 6.14 2.57
CA ALA A 105 -18.44 5.42 3.16
C ALA A 105 -19.44 6.45 3.69
N THR A 106 -20.73 6.19 3.48
CA THR A 106 -21.81 7.06 3.96
C THR A 106 -22.70 6.26 4.87
N ASN A 107 -23.14 6.86 5.97
CA ASN A 107 -24.19 6.33 6.82
C ASN A 107 -25.54 6.86 6.32
N PRO A 108 -26.44 6.02 5.78
CA PRO A 108 -27.68 6.48 5.15
C PRO A 108 -28.70 7.05 6.16
N THR A 109 -28.54 6.76 7.47
CA THR A 109 -29.46 7.27 8.50
C THR A 109 -29.07 8.67 8.96
N SER A 110 -27.77 8.95 9.10
CA SER A 110 -27.26 10.24 9.61
C SER A 110 -26.70 11.16 8.52
N ASN A 111 -26.49 10.66 7.31
CA ASN A 111 -25.71 11.30 6.23
C ASN A 111 -24.25 11.61 6.62
N ASN A 112 -23.73 11.03 7.71
CA ASN A 112 -22.32 11.16 8.05
C ASN A 112 -21.44 10.39 7.06
N THR A 113 -20.25 10.90 6.78
CA THR A 113 -19.29 10.28 5.87
C THR A 113 -18.00 9.90 6.58
N VAL A 114 -17.34 8.88 6.02
CA VAL A 114 -15.93 8.57 6.24
C VAL A 114 -15.25 8.60 4.89
N ASP A 115 -14.31 9.51 4.72
CA ASP A 115 -13.51 9.65 3.51
C ASP A 115 -12.10 9.10 3.77
N VAL A 116 -11.60 8.30 2.83
CA VAL A 116 -10.25 7.72 2.87
C VAL A 116 -9.47 8.18 1.66
N LEU A 117 -8.29 8.73 1.90
CA LEU A 117 -7.30 9.04 0.88
C LEU A 117 -6.16 8.03 0.98
N TRP A 118 -5.96 7.27 -0.09
CA TRP A 118 -4.81 6.41 -0.27
C TRP A 118 -3.83 7.01 -1.27
N GLU A 119 -2.54 6.98 -0.97
CA GLU A 119 -1.49 7.36 -1.91
C GLU A 119 -0.42 6.26 -1.98
N SER A 120 -0.05 5.86 -3.19
CA SER A 120 1.03 4.90 -3.47
C SER A 120 2.07 5.57 -4.37
N ARG A 121 3.30 5.70 -3.88
CA ARG A 121 4.39 6.39 -4.56
C ARG A 121 5.63 5.50 -4.69
N PRO A 122 6.11 5.20 -5.91
CA PRO A 122 7.38 4.52 -6.11
C PRO A 122 8.55 5.34 -5.55
N LEU A 123 9.53 4.67 -4.94
CA LEU A 123 10.71 5.29 -4.33
C LEU A 123 12.02 4.86 -5.01
N GLY A 124 11.95 4.19 -6.17
CA GLY A 124 13.08 3.53 -6.80
C GLY A 124 13.19 2.04 -6.47
N GLY A 125 13.79 1.27 -7.39
CA GLY A 125 13.95 -0.17 -7.23
C GLY A 125 12.59 -0.86 -7.07
N LYS A 126 12.42 -1.70 -6.05
CA LYS A 126 11.13 -2.36 -5.74
C LYS A 126 10.35 -1.66 -4.62
N LEU A 127 10.81 -0.49 -4.20
CA LEU A 127 10.29 0.19 -3.02
C LEU A 127 9.12 1.11 -3.38
N VAL A 128 8.09 1.05 -2.54
CA VAL A 128 6.89 1.88 -2.66
C VAL A 128 6.56 2.45 -1.28
N SER A 129 6.34 3.76 -1.21
CA SER A 129 5.68 4.41 -0.07
C SER A 129 4.17 4.32 -0.27
N VAL A 130 3.49 3.90 0.80
CA VAL A 130 2.04 3.86 0.87
C VAL A 130 1.59 4.66 2.07
N LYS A 131 0.69 5.61 1.83
CA LYS A 131 0.11 6.46 2.86
C LYS A 131 -1.41 6.36 2.84
N VAL A 132 -2.00 6.24 4.03
CA VAL A 132 -3.46 6.22 4.21
C VAL A 132 -3.85 7.33 5.16
N LYS A 133 -4.87 8.09 4.79
CA LYS A 133 -5.47 9.11 5.65
C LYS A 133 -6.98 8.99 5.63
N ALA A 134 -7.59 8.83 6.80
CA ALA A 134 -9.04 8.81 6.96
C ALA A 134 -9.51 10.10 7.63
N THR A 135 -10.66 10.60 7.19
CA THR A 135 -11.38 11.72 7.80
C THR A 135 -12.84 11.32 7.94
N ALA A 136 -13.49 11.72 9.02
CA ALA A 136 -14.90 11.44 9.24
C ALA A 136 -15.65 12.72 9.59
N SER A 137 -16.89 12.84 9.11
CA SER A 137 -17.79 13.91 9.56
C SER A 137 -18.37 13.62 10.95
N ASP A 138 -18.33 12.35 11.37
CA ASP A 138 -18.77 11.89 12.68
C ASP A 138 -17.57 11.79 13.64
N ALA A 139 -17.61 12.56 14.73
CA ALA A 139 -16.53 12.59 15.72
C ALA A 139 -16.39 11.28 16.52
N SER A 140 -17.39 10.39 16.49
CA SER A 140 -17.33 9.07 17.14
C SER A 140 -16.54 8.04 16.33
N VAL A 141 -16.27 8.32 15.04
CA VAL A 141 -15.52 7.42 14.18
C VAL A 141 -14.03 7.48 14.50
N ASN A 142 -13.45 6.33 14.83
CA ASN A 142 -12.00 6.19 15.02
C ASN A 142 -11.29 6.06 13.66
N THR A 143 -10.87 7.19 13.10
CA THR A 143 -10.17 7.25 11.80
C THR A 143 -8.82 6.53 11.83
N GLN A 144 -8.08 6.57 12.94
CA GLN A 144 -6.80 5.89 13.09
C GLN A 144 -6.94 4.36 13.02
N GLN A 145 -8.03 3.81 13.57
CA GLN A 145 -8.33 2.39 13.46
C GLN A 145 -8.57 2.00 12.00
N ILE A 146 -9.31 2.82 11.24
CA ILE A 146 -9.55 2.57 9.81
C ILE A 146 -8.24 2.57 9.03
N GLU A 147 -7.40 3.61 9.21
CA GLU A 147 -6.08 3.71 8.57
C GLU A 147 -5.21 2.48 8.87
N THR A 148 -5.16 2.07 10.14
CA THR A 148 -4.39 0.91 10.60
C THR A 148 -4.88 -0.38 9.95
N ARG A 149 -6.21 -0.61 9.92
CA ARG A 149 -6.79 -1.84 9.36
C ARG A 149 -6.57 -1.94 7.85
N LEU A 150 -6.68 -0.82 7.13
CA LEU A 150 -6.40 -0.77 5.70
C LEU A 150 -4.93 -1.08 5.40
N LEU A 151 -4.01 -0.46 6.14
CA LEU A 151 -2.58 -0.74 6.01
C LEU A 151 -2.25 -2.20 6.34
N ASP A 152 -2.76 -2.74 7.45
CA ASP A 152 -2.50 -4.13 7.84
C ASP A 152 -3.04 -5.11 6.79
N ARG A 153 -4.18 -4.82 6.16
CA ARG A 153 -4.72 -5.64 5.07
C ARG A 153 -3.83 -5.57 3.83
N PHE A 154 -3.35 -4.40 3.43
CA PHE A 154 -2.40 -4.27 2.34
C PHE A 154 -1.09 -5.00 2.60
N LEU A 155 -0.57 -4.92 3.82
CA LEU A 155 0.64 -5.64 4.23
C LEU A 155 0.44 -7.16 4.27
N SER A 156 -0.79 -7.65 4.38
CA SER A 156 -1.11 -9.08 4.28
C SER A 156 -1.19 -9.61 2.84
N ALA A 157 -1.16 -8.73 1.84
CA ALA A 157 -1.27 -9.13 0.44
C ALA A 157 0.02 -9.85 -0.03
N THR A 158 -0.15 -10.91 -0.83
CA THR A 158 0.97 -11.64 -1.42
C THR A 158 1.85 -10.70 -2.27
N GLY A 159 3.16 -10.78 -2.07
CA GLY A 159 4.13 -9.94 -2.79
C GLY A 159 4.41 -8.59 -2.15
N ILE A 160 3.77 -8.27 -1.02
CA ILE A 160 4.05 -7.07 -0.23
C ILE A 160 4.89 -7.46 0.99
N ARG A 161 6.05 -6.81 1.16
CA ARG A 161 6.92 -6.99 2.32
C ARG A 161 7.18 -5.67 3.01
N LEU A 162 6.88 -5.59 4.30
CA LEU A 162 7.14 -4.39 5.09
C LEU A 162 8.66 -4.14 5.20
N VAL A 163 9.07 -2.90 4.93
CA VAL A 163 10.45 -2.42 5.07
C VAL A 163 10.54 -1.42 6.22
N ALA A 164 9.62 -0.45 6.27
CA ALA A 164 9.54 0.53 7.36
C ALA A 164 8.08 0.96 7.59
N ARG A 165 7.77 1.42 8.80
CA ARG A 165 6.45 1.97 9.18
C ARG A 165 6.65 3.20 10.05
N GLY A 166 5.97 4.28 9.73
CA GLY A 166 5.90 5.45 10.60
C GLY A 166 5.02 5.16 11.80
N LYS A 167 5.48 5.60 12.98
CA LYS A 167 4.74 5.53 14.24
C LYS A 167 4.11 6.87 14.57
#